data_AF-G7TDJ3-F1
#
_entry.id   AF-G7TDJ3-F1
#
_cell.length_a   1.000
_cell.length_b   1.000
_cell.length_c   1.000
_cell.angle_alpha   90.00
_cell.angle_beta   90.00
_cell.angle_gamma   90.00
#
_symmetry.space_group_name_H-M   'P 1'
#
loop_
_entity.id
_entity.type
_entity.pdbx_description
1 polymer ?
#
loop_
_entity_poly.entity_id
_entity_poly.type
_entity_poly.pdbx_seq_one_letter_code
_entity_poly.pdbx_strand_id
1 'polypeptide(L)' 'MIVDAQSVKNSDTAGQKGDDAGKKVSGIKRHIAVDTQGFPHAVAVLAA' A
#
# COMPACT_ATOMS: atom_id res chain seq x y z
N MET A 1 -7.15 -17.09 2.65
CA MET A 1 -6.85 -15.66 2.85
C MET A 1 -5.62 -15.32 2.03
N ILE A 2 -5.75 -14.35 1.13
CA ILE A 2 -4.66 -13.85 0.29
C ILE A 2 -4.32 -12.45 0.80
N VAL A 3 -3.03 -12.14 0.90
CA VAL A 3 -2.54 -10.82 1.33
C VAL A 3 -1.61 -10.29 0.25
N ASP A 4 -1.86 -9.06 -0.18
CA ASP A 4 -0.98 -8.35 -1.10
C ASP A 4 -0.57 -6.99 -0.53
N ALA A 5 0.57 -6.48 -1.02
CA ALA A 5 1.11 -5.18 -0.67
C ALA A 5 1.50 -4.40 -1.92
N GLN A 6 0.91 -3.22 -2.08
CA GLN A 6 1.19 -2.34 -3.20
C GLN A 6 1.70 -0.98 -2.74
N SER A 7 2.81 -0.56 -3.34
CA SER A 7 3.36 0.79 -3.18
C SER A 7 2.73 1.69 -4.23
N VAL A 8 2.17 2.81 -3.79
CA VAL A 8 1.44 3.75 -4.65
C VAL A 8 1.96 5.15 -4.39
N LYS A 9 2.17 5.92 -5.46
CA LYS A 9 2.66 7.29 -5.37
C LYS A 9 1.67 8.15 -4.58
N ASN A 10 2.19 8.96 -3.65
CA ASN A 10 1.39 9.90 -2.88
C ASN A 10 1.47 11.31 -3.49
N SER A 11 0.65 12.26 -3.01
CA SER A 11 0.78 13.67 -3.36
C SER A 11 2.16 14.21 -3.00
N ASP A 12 2.69 15.11 -3.83
CA ASP A 12 4.00 15.71 -3.59
C ASP A 12 4.03 16.51 -2.28
N THR A 13 2.90 17.11 -1.91
CA THR A 13 2.71 17.89 -0.68
C THR A 13 2.41 17.05 0.57
N ALA A 14 2.31 15.72 0.45
CA ALA A 14 2.00 14.86 1.58
C ALA A 14 3.17 14.85 2.58
N GLY A 15 2.88 15.19 3.84
CA GLY A 15 3.86 15.16 4.93
C GLY A 15 4.23 13.76 5.43
N GLN A 16 3.43 12.74 5.08
CA GLN A 16 3.67 11.33 5.41
C GLN A 16 3.77 10.52 4.11
N LYS A 17 5.01 10.24 3.71
CA LYS A 17 5.36 9.37 2.58
C LYS A 17 6.75 8.79 2.82
N GLY A 18 7.01 7.62 2.26
CA GLY A 18 8.35 7.06 2.19
C GLY A 18 8.67 6.62 0.76
N ASP A 19 9.83 6.00 0.55
CA ASP A 19 10.34 5.68 -0.79
C ASP A 19 10.51 4.17 -0.97
N ASP A 20 9.72 3.59 -1.87
CA ASP A 20 9.97 2.25 -2.36
C ASP A 20 10.97 2.32 -3.51
N ALA A 21 12.25 2.18 -3.19
CA ALA A 21 13.34 2.21 -4.16
C ALA A 21 13.25 1.11 -5.23
N GLY A 22 12.69 -0.07 -4.89
CA GLY A 22 12.53 -1.18 -5.82
C GLY A 22 11.50 -0.88 -6.90
N LYS A 23 10.44 -0.14 -6.55
CA LYS A 23 9.39 0.31 -7.48
C LYS A 23 9.61 1.74 -7.99
N LYS A 24 10.56 2.47 -7.42
CA LYS A 24 10.81 3.92 -7.64
C LYS A 24 9.56 4.75 -7.36
N VAL A 25 8.92 4.48 -6.23
CA VAL A 25 7.67 5.12 -5.81
C VAL A 25 7.85 5.80 -4.47
N SER A 26 7.85 7.14 -4.49
CA SER A 26 7.67 7.94 -3.30
C SER A 26 6.18 7.99 -2.94
N GLY A 27 5.78 7.28 -1.88
CA GLY A 27 4.40 7.30 -1.43
C GLY A 27 4.08 6.42 -0.22
N ILE A 28 3.01 5.67 -0.34
CA ILE A 28 2.46 4.81 0.74
C ILE A 28 2.40 3.36 0.27
N LYS A 29 2.43 2.44 1.23
CA LYS A 29 2.14 1.01 1.02
C LYS A 29 0.77 0.70 1.56
N ARG A 30 -0.07 0.09 0.72
CA ARG A 30 -1.37 -0.46 1.12
C ARG A 30 -1.29 -1.98 1.18
N HIS A 31 -1.64 -2.54 2.32
CA HIS A 31 -1.81 -3.97 2.53
C HIS A 31 -3.30 -4.29 2.51
N ILE A 32 -3.69 -5.29 1.71
CA ILE A 32 -5.08 -5.73 1.62
C ILE A 32 -5.11 -7.24 1.83
N ALA A 33 -5.94 -7.69 2.77
CA ALA A 33 -6.26 -9.09 2.97
C ALA A 33 -7.65 -9.38 2.40
N VAL A 34 -7.76 -10.40 1.54
CA VAL A 34 -9.02 -10.84 0.93
C VAL A 34 -9.26 -12.35 1.15
N ASP A 35 -10.51 -12.77 1.12
CA ASP A 35 -10.86 -14.19 1.03
C ASP A 35 -10.82 -14.73 -0.41
N THR A 36 -11.24 -15.98 -0.59
CA THR A 36 -11.27 -16.65 -1.90
C THR A 36 -12.40 -16.16 -2.81
N GLN A 37 -13.38 -15.43 -2.29
CA GLN A 37 -14.45 -14.80 -3.06
C GLN A 37 -14.09 -13.35 -3.45
N GLY A 38 -12.97 -12.84 -2.96
CA GLY A 38 -12.46 -11.49 -3.24
C GLY A 38 -12.95 -10.42 -2.26
N PHE A 39 -13.60 -10.80 -1.15
CA PHE A 39 -14.10 -9.83 -0.18
C PHE A 39 -12.98 -9.32 0.76
N PRO A 40 -12.90 -8.01 1.00
CA PRO A 40 -11.87 -7.44 1.87
C PRO A 40 -12.15 -7.76 3.34
N HIS A 41 -11.12 -8.26 4.02
CA HIS A 41 -11.14 -8.58 5.45
C HIS A 41 -10.34 -7.58 6.29
N ALA A 42 -9.27 -7.03 5.73
CA ALA A 42 -8.44 -6.03 6.39
C ALA A 42 -7.73 -5.11 5.39
N VAL A 43 -7.53 -3.86 5.79
CA VAL A 43 -6.75 -2.86 5.06
C VAL A 43 -5.83 -2.15 6.04
N ALA A 44 -4.55 -2.03 5.68
CA ALA A 44 -3.58 -1.23 6.41
C ALA A 44 -2.80 -0.33 5.45
N VAL A 45 -2.53 0.91 5.88
CA VAL A 45 -1.79 1.89 5.08
C VAL A 45 -0.64 2.44 5.92
N LEU A 46 0.55 2.42 5.35
CA LEU A 46 1.79 2.87 5.97
C LEU A 46 2.59 3.74 4.99
N ALA A 47 3.50 4.56 5.49
CA ALA A 47 4.51 5.18 4.63
C ALA A 47 5.35 4.08 3.94
N ALA A 48 5.71 4.31 2.66
CA ALA A 48 6.42 3.30 1.85
C ALA A 48 7.86 3.06 2.30
#